data_AF-A0A7Y2NTR5-F1
#
_entry.id   AF-A0A7Y2NTR5-F1
#
_cell.length_a   1.000
_cell.length_b   1.000
_cell.length_c   1.000
_cell.angle_alpha   90.00
_cell.angle_beta   90.00
_cell.angle_gamma   90.00
#
_symmetry.space_group_name_H-M   'P 1'
#
loop_
_entity.id
_entity.type
_entity.pdbx_description
1 polymer ?
#
loop_
_entity_poly.entity_id
_entity_poly.type
_entity_poly.pdbx_seq_one_letter_code
_entity_poly.pdbx_strand_id
1 'polypeptide(L)'
;MTDFLVYDVFTDKAFGGNPLAVIPDATRIAEADLQRIAREFNFSETTFVFPPEVGGDAKVRIFTPTSELQFAGHPTVGTAVALSDLGRAGPEMVLELGVGPIPVTVSGRHARFETRVPLSVSEAPG
;
A
#
# COMPACT_ATOMS: atom_id res chain seq x y z
N MET A 1 -18.71 3.96 8.17
CA MET A 1 -17.93 4.94 7.39
C MET A 1 -16.49 4.46 7.36
N THR A 2 -15.80 4.50 6.21
CA THR A 2 -14.42 4.04 6.10
C THR A 2 -13.55 5.22 5.71
N ASP A 3 -12.49 5.46 6.48
CA ASP A 3 -11.58 6.57 6.25
C ASP A 3 -10.60 6.21 5.13
N PHE A 4 -10.13 7.23 4.41
CA PHE A 4 -9.04 7.11 3.46
C PHE A 4 -8.06 8.27 3.67
N LEU A 5 -6.81 8.03 3.29
CA LEU A 5 -5.73 9.01 3.33
C LEU A 5 -5.15 9.14 1.93
N VAL A 6 -4.68 10.34 1.58
CA VAL A 6 -3.92 10.58 0.36
C VAL A 6 -2.50 10.98 0.74
N TYR A 7 -1.52 10.23 0.24
CA TYR A 7 -0.10 10.47 0.45
C TYR A 7 0.58 10.78 -0.88
N ASP A 8 1.37 11.84 -0.91
CA ASP A 8 2.31 12.11 -1.99
C ASP A 8 3.63 11.37 -1.69
N VAL A 9 3.87 10.25 -2.37
CA VAL A 9 5.03 9.37 -2.10
C VAL A 9 6.26 9.85 -2.88
N PHE A 10 7.44 9.69 -2.28
CA PHE A 10 8.74 10.14 -2.82
C PHE A 10 8.89 11.66 -2.98
N THR A 11 8.18 12.42 -2.17
CA THR A 11 8.33 13.86 -2.10
C THR A 11 8.12 14.38 -0.68
N ASP A 12 8.66 15.56 -0.39
CA ASP A 12 8.39 16.36 0.79
C ASP A 12 7.44 17.54 0.51
N LYS A 13 7.00 17.71 -0.74
CA LYS A 13 6.11 18.79 -1.19
C LYS A 13 4.73 18.25 -1.52
N ALA A 14 3.69 18.94 -1.05
CA ALA A 14 2.32 18.63 -1.44
C ALA A 14 2.14 18.72 -2.96
N PHE A 15 1.37 17.79 -3.53
CA PHE A 15 1.09 17.65 -4.96
C PHE A 15 2.34 17.35 -5.82
N GLY A 16 3.42 16.87 -5.19
CA GLY A 16 4.59 16.34 -5.86
C GLY A 16 4.62 14.81 -5.81
N GLY A 17 5.68 14.20 -6.35
CA GLY A 17 5.89 12.75 -6.23
C GLY A 17 4.80 11.93 -6.94
N ASN A 18 4.41 10.81 -6.33
CA ASN A 18 3.37 9.93 -6.85
C ASN A 18 2.21 9.80 -5.83
N PRO A 19 0.99 10.24 -6.16
CA PRO A 19 -0.15 10.17 -5.25
C PRO A 19 -0.57 8.74 -4.99
N LEU A 20 -0.89 8.45 -3.73
CA LEU A 20 -1.35 7.15 -3.26
C LEU A 20 -2.58 7.33 -2.37
N ALA A 21 -3.66 6.62 -2.70
CA ALA A 21 -4.79 6.47 -1.79
C ALA A 21 -4.56 5.26 -0.87
N VAL A 22 -4.67 5.46 0.43
CA VAL A 22 -4.53 4.42 1.45
C VAL A 22 -5.84 4.29 2.22
N ILE A 23 -6.43 3.11 2.20
CA ILE A 23 -7.56 2.74 3.05
C ILE A 23 -6.99 1.92 4.22
N PRO A 24 -6.81 2.54 5.41
CA PRO A 24 -6.12 1.88 6.51
C PRO A 24 -6.95 0.75 7.14
N ASP A 25 -8.28 0.74 7.01
CA ASP A 25 -9.14 -0.37 7.45
C ASP A 25 -10.17 -0.72 6.37
N ALA A 26 -9.86 -1.76 5.60
CA ALA A 26 -10.70 -2.26 4.53
C ALA A 26 -11.60 -3.44 4.95
N THR A 27 -11.65 -3.82 6.24
CA THR A 27 -12.39 -5.00 6.73
C THR A 27 -13.89 -4.96 6.45
N ARG A 28 -14.45 -3.76 6.27
CA ARG A 28 -15.86 -3.52 5.97
C ARG A 28 -16.16 -3.26 4.49
N ILE A 29 -15.15 -3.35 3.62
CA ILE A 29 -15.32 -3.17 2.18
C ILE A 29 -15.57 -4.54 1.55
N ALA A 30 -16.64 -4.64 0.76
CA ALA A 30 -16.93 -5.86 0.03
C ALA A 30 -15.87 -6.09 -1.07
N GLU A 31 -15.51 -7.34 -1.32
CA GLU A 31 -14.51 -7.73 -2.33
C GLU A 31 -14.76 -7.08 -3.70
N ALA A 32 -16.04 -7.07 -4.14
CA ALA A 32 -16.44 -6.53 -5.42
C ALA A 32 -16.27 -5.00 -5.54
N ASP A 33 -16.13 -4.30 -4.42
CA ASP A 33 -16.00 -2.84 -4.40
C ASP A 33 -14.54 -2.36 -4.34
N LEU A 34 -13.58 -3.22 -4.00
CA LEU A 34 -12.16 -2.85 -3.96
C LEU A 34 -11.67 -2.28 -5.30
N GLN A 35 -11.95 -2.99 -6.40
CA GLN A 35 -11.58 -2.55 -7.74
C GLN A 35 -12.34 -1.29 -8.18
N ARG A 36 -13.60 -1.15 -7.75
CA ARG A 36 -14.43 0.03 -8.06
C ARG A 36 -13.90 1.27 -7.36
N ILE A 37 -13.51 1.14 -6.10
CA ILE A 37 -12.91 2.22 -5.31
C ILE A 37 -11.57 2.63 -5.91
N ALA A 38 -10.70 1.68 -6.26
CA ALA A 38 -9.43 1.98 -6.90
C ALA A 38 -9.62 2.73 -8.24
N ARG A 39 -10.64 2.35 -9.02
CA ARG A 39 -11.02 3.04 -10.25
C ARG A 39 -11.55 4.45 -9.99
N GLU A 40 -12.35 4.64 -8.94
CA GLU A 40 -12.90 5.94 -8.56
C GLU A 40 -11.79 6.93 -8.16
N PHE A 41 -10.80 6.49 -7.39
CA PHE A 41 -9.64 7.33 -7.06
C PHE A 41 -8.83 7.73 -8.29
N ASN A 42 -8.73 6.84 -9.29
CA ASN A 42 -8.01 7.06 -10.54
C ASN A 42 -6.56 7.53 -10.35
N PHE A 43 -5.93 7.11 -9.26
CA PHE A 43 -4.48 7.18 -9.07
C PHE A 43 -3.81 5.96 -9.71
N SER A 44 -2.48 6.01 -9.80
CA SER A 44 -1.69 4.87 -10.26
C SER A 44 -2.02 3.60 -9.45
N GLU A 45 -2.15 3.75 -8.12
CA GLU A 45 -2.52 2.67 -7.22
C GLU A 45 -3.34 3.17 -6.01
N THR A 46 -4.09 2.25 -5.42
CA THR A 46 -4.80 2.38 -4.15
C THR A 46 -4.46 1.17 -3.28
N THR A 47 -4.15 1.39 -1.99
CA THR A 47 -3.91 0.29 -1.04
C THR A 47 -5.07 0.10 -0.07
N PHE A 48 -5.36 -1.16 0.21
CA PHE A 48 -6.37 -1.59 1.17
C PHE A 48 -5.70 -2.42 2.25
N VAL A 49 -5.84 -1.97 3.49
CA VAL A 49 -5.18 -2.60 4.64
C VAL A 49 -6.17 -3.43 5.43
N PHE A 50 -5.74 -4.65 5.76
CA PHE A 50 -6.47 -5.66 6.52
C PHE A 50 -5.63 -6.12 7.71
N PRO A 51 -6.25 -6.75 8.72
CA PRO A 51 -5.53 -7.50 9.75
C PRO A 51 -4.57 -8.52 9.10
N PRO A 52 -3.40 -8.76 9.70
CA PRO A 52 -2.45 -9.77 9.22
C PRO A 52 -3.03 -11.19 9.31
N GLU A 53 -2.59 -12.07 8.42
CA GLU A 53 -3.00 -13.48 8.33
C GLU A 53 -1.88 -14.45 8.76
N VAL A 54 -0.62 -14.10 8.53
CA VAL A 54 0.55 -14.98 8.79
C VAL A 54 1.50 -14.42 9.87
N GLY A 55 1.00 -13.51 10.70
CA GLY A 55 1.71 -12.97 11.85
C GLY A 55 2.61 -11.77 11.56
N GLY A 56 2.43 -11.12 10.41
CA GLY A 56 2.95 -9.77 10.18
C GLY A 56 2.16 -8.71 10.95
N ASP A 57 2.37 -7.44 10.61
CA ASP A 57 1.69 -6.31 11.24
C ASP A 57 0.40 -5.92 10.51
N ALA A 58 0.38 -6.07 9.19
CA ALA A 58 -0.78 -5.76 8.37
C ALA A 58 -0.74 -6.52 7.04
N LYS A 59 -1.91 -6.93 6.55
CA LYS A 59 -2.08 -7.40 5.17
C LYS A 59 -2.44 -6.23 4.27
N VAL A 60 -1.75 -6.10 3.14
CA VAL A 60 -1.93 -4.97 2.22
C VAL A 60 -2.23 -5.52 0.83
N ARG A 61 -3.35 -5.08 0.25
CA ARG A 61 -3.71 -5.34 -1.14
C ARG A 61 -3.56 -4.06 -1.95
N ILE A 62 -2.99 -4.18 -3.16
CA ILE A 62 -2.64 -3.03 -4.00
C ILE A 62 -3.43 -3.15 -5.30
N PHE A 63 -4.18 -2.12 -5.66
CA PHE A 63 -4.99 -2.10 -6.87
C PHE A 63 -4.61 -0.91 -7.74
N THR A 64 -4.44 -1.16 -9.03
CA THR A 64 -4.55 -0.12 -10.06
C THR A 64 -6.03 0.14 -10.39
N PRO A 65 -6.37 1.12 -11.23
CA PRO A 65 -7.76 1.31 -11.70
C PRO A 65 -8.35 0.11 -12.45
N THR A 66 -7.52 -0.83 -12.90
CA THR A 66 -7.92 -1.95 -13.78
C THR A 66 -7.66 -3.34 -13.21
N SER A 67 -6.73 -3.51 -12.27
CA SER A 67 -6.37 -4.82 -11.72
C SER A 67 -5.73 -4.75 -10.32
N GLU A 68 -5.70 -5.89 -9.64
CA GLU A 68 -4.89 -6.09 -8.42
C GLU A 68 -3.43 -6.42 -8.78
N LEU A 69 -2.49 -5.83 -8.05
CA LEU A 69 -1.06 -6.10 -8.13
C LEU A 69 -0.61 -6.92 -6.91
N GLN A 70 0.28 -7.88 -7.15
CA GLN A 70 0.90 -8.65 -6.06
C GLN A 70 1.91 -7.82 -5.25
N PHE A 71 2.50 -6.81 -5.88
CA PHE A 71 3.51 -5.94 -5.29
C PHE A 71 3.68 -4.65 -6.09
N ALA A 72 3.94 -3.55 -5.39
CA ALA A 72 4.44 -2.30 -5.99
C ALA A 72 5.25 -1.51 -4.94
N GLY A 73 6.34 -0.87 -5.38
CA GLY A 73 7.30 -0.23 -4.47
C GLY A 73 6.75 0.99 -3.73
N HIS A 74 6.27 2.01 -4.45
CA HIS A 74 5.78 3.23 -3.80
C HIS A 74 4.49 3.01 -2.98
N PRO A 75 3.54 2.12 -3.34
CA PRO A 75 2.41 1.82 -2.49
C PRO A 75 2.82 1.15 -1.18
N THR A 76 3.85 0.30 -1.22
CA THR A 76 4.43 -0.33 -0.01
C THR A 76 5.02 0.73 0.92
N VAL A 77 5.85 1.63 0.40
CA VAL A 77 6.46 2.73 1.17
C VAL A 77 5.39 3.66 1.75
N GLY A 78 4.46 4.14 0.91
CA GLY A 78 3.41 5.08 1.34
C GLY A 78 2.47 4.46 2.38
N THR A 79 2.11 3.19 2.22
CA THR A 79 1.26 2.48 3.19
C THR A 79 1.97 2.28 4.52
N ALA A 80 3.27 1.93 4.52
CA ALA A 80 4.04 1.78 5.75
C ALA A 80 4.13 3.11 6.53
N VAL A 81 4.40 4.22 5.84
CA VAL A 81 4.39 5.55 6.46
C VAL A 81 3.01 5.87 7.03
N ALA A 82 1.93 5.61 6.29
CA ALA A 82 0.57 5.85 6.76
C ALA A 82 0.23 5.04 8.02
N LEU A 83 0.61 3.77 8.08
CA LEU A 83 0.37 2.92 9.27
C LEU A 83 1.17 3.38 10.48
N SER A 84 2.41 3.83 10.28
CA SER A 84 3.24 4.44 11.32
C SER A 84 2.62 5.76 11.82
N ASP A 85 2.21 6.66 10.92
CA ASP A 85 1.60 7.96 11.26
C ASP A 85 0.30 7.79 12.07
N LEU A 86 -0.48 6.77 11.74
CA LEU A 86 -1.72 6.42 12.46
C LEU A 86 -1.48 5.70 13.80
N GLY A 87 -0.23 5.35 14.14
CA GLY A 87 0.10 4.57 15.32
C GLY A 87 -0.44 3.14 15.29
N ARG A 88 -0.68 2.59 14.08
CA ARG A 88 -1.23 1.23 13.88
C ARG A 88 -0.17 0.15 13.74
N ALA A 89 1.06 0.54 13.43
CA ALA A 89 2.23 -0.33 13.40
C ALA A 89 3.47 0.44 13.86
N GLY A 90 4.47 -0.26 14.38
CA GLY A 90 5.74 0.34 14.80
C GLY A 90 6.63 0.77 13.63
N PRO A 91 7.76 1.47 13.89
CA PRO A 91 8.70 1.87 12.85
C PRO A 91 9.39 0.67 12.18
N GLU A 92 9.41 -0.50 12.81
CA GLU A 92 9.78 -1.76 12.19
C GLU A 92 8.51 -2.60 12.06
N MET A 93 8.14 -2.97 10.84
CA MET A 93 6.92 -3.70 10.55
C MET A 93 7.10 -4.70 9.42
N VAL A 94 6.20 -5.66 9.33
CA VAL A 94 6.10 -6.65 8.26
C VAL A 94 4.75 -6.48 7.58
N LEU A 95 4.77 -6.10 6.31
CA LEU A 95 3.57 -6.00 5.48
C LEU A 95 3.38 -7.29 4.69
N GLU A 96 2.23 -7.93 4.85
CA GLU A 96 1.85 -9.12 4.08
C GLU A 96 1.26 -8.68 2.74
N LEU A 97 2.06 -8.79 1.68
CA LEU A 97 1.69 -8.45 0.30
C LEU A 97 1.37 -9.72 -0.49
N GLY A 98 0.90 -9.58 -1.73
CA GLY A 98 0.62 -10.73 -2.61
C GLY A 98 1.87 -11.58 -2.92
N VAL A 99 3.05 -10.97 -2.86
CA VAL A 99 4.36 -11.66 -2.97
C VAL A 99 4.86 -12.26 -1.65
N GLY A 100 4.11 -12.15 -0.56
CA GLY A 100 4.48 -12.60 0.79
C GLY A 100 4.84 -11.45 1.74
N PRO A 101 5.30 -11.80 2.96
CA PRO A 101 5.66 -10.83 3.99
C PRO A 101 6.93 -10.05 3.62
N ILE A 102 6.84 -8.73 3.62
CA ILE A 102 7.91 -7.79 3.32
C ILE A 102 8.23 -6.96 4.56
N PRO A 103 9.45 -7.08 5.13
CA PRO A 103 9.90 -6.20 6.20
C PRO A 103 10.10 -4.77 5.70
N VAL A 104 9.59 -3.81 6.45
CA VAL A 104 9.67 -2.37 6.17
C VAL A 104 10.14 -1.65 7.42
N THR A 105 11.06 -0.71 7.25
CA THR A 105 11.50 0.21 8.29
C THR A 105 11.09 1.63 7.94
N VAL A 106 10.42 2.32 8.86
CA VAL A 106 9.99 3.72 8.76
C VAL A 106 10.85 4.57 9.68
N SER A 107 11.37 5.69 9.16
CA SER A 107 12.13 6.69 9.90
C SER A 107 11.62 8.09 9.55
N GLY A 108 10.81 8.65 10.45
CA GLY A 108 10.06 9.88 10.18
C GLY A 108 9.14 9.69 8.98
N ARG A 109 9.30 10.51 7.94
CA ARG A 109 8.50 10.44 6.70
C ARG A 109 9.13 9.58 5.60
N HIS A 110 10.17 8.80 5.91
CA HIS A 110 10.83 7.91 4.96
C HIS A 110 10.56 6.47 5.34
N ALA A 111 10.35 5.60 4.34
CA ALA A 111 10.31 4.16 4.56
C ALA A 111 11.19 3.41 3.55
N ARG A 112 11.74 2.28 4.00
CA ARG A 112 12.61 1.38 3.21
C ARG A 112 12.16 -0.05 3.44
N PHE A 113 12.23 -0.86 2.39
CA PHE A 113 12.07 -2.31 2.48
C PHE A 113 13.17 -3.01 1.69
N GLU A 114 13.41 -4.27 1.99
CA GLU A 114 14.28 -5.15 1.19
C GLU A 114 13.51 -6.41 0.81
N THR A 115 13.50 -6.75 -0.48
CA THR A 115 12.91 -7.99 -0.96
C THR A 115 13.96 -8.81 -1.70
N ARG A 116 13.94 -10.13 -1.48
CA ARG A 116 14.77 -11.11 -2.20
C ARG A 116 13.96 -11.88 -3.24
N VAL A 117 12.68 -11.53 -3.42
CA VAL A 117 11.80 -12.15 -4.41
C VAL A 117 12.18 -11.58 -5.78
N PRO A 118 12.49 -12.41 -6.79
CA PRO A 118 12.66 -11.93 -8.16
C PRO A 118 11.35 -11.27 -8.61
N LEU A 119 11.38 -9.96 -8.85
CA LEU A 119 10.24 -9.24 -9.41
C LEU A 119 10.02 -9.74 -10.83
N SER A 120 8.92 -10.45 -11.06
CA SER A 120 8.42 -10.67 -12.42
C SER A 120 7.78 -9.37 -12.86
N VAL A 121 8.54 -8.53 -13.57
CA VAL A 121 8.00 -7.31 -14.17
C VAL A 121 7.05 -7.76 -15.28
N SER A 122 5.74 -7.53 -15.10
CA SER A 122 4.80 -7.61 -16.21
C SER A 122 5.14 -6.47 -17.15
N GLU A 123 5.62 -6.78 -18.35
CA GLU A 123 5.75 -5.77 -19.41
C GLU A 123 4.38 -5.11 -19.65
N ALA A 124 4.39 -3.79 -19.76
CA ALA A 124 3.20 -3.02 -20.11
C ALA A 124 2.70 -3.47 -21.50
N PRO A 125 1.38 -3.51 -21.75
CA PRO A 125 0.89 -3.71 -23.10
C PRO A 125 1.36 -2.52 -23.96
N GLY A 126 1.98 -2.84 -25.10
CA GLY A 126 2.45 -1.86 -26.08
C GLY A 126 1.32 -1.16 -26.83
#